data_AF-A0A345YIK7-F1
#
_entry.id   AF-A0A345YIK7-F1
#
_cell.length_a   1.000
_cell.length_b   1.000
_cell.length_c   1.000
_cell.angle_alpha   90.00
_cell.angle_beta   90.00
_cell.angle_gamma   90.00
#
_symmetry.space_group_name_H-M   'P 1'
#
loop_
_entity.id
_entity.type
_entity.pdbx_description
1 polymer ?
#
loop_
_entity_poly.entity_id
_entity_poly.type
_entity_poly.pdbx_seq_one_letter_code
_entity_poly.pdbx_strand_id
1 'polypeptide(L)'
;MDTQTSAKPQAQVIEAKALMSVTDQQRLDERFAKESDYYAIFLMDEVTGDRVRVRTSVWELDEDRVPILKDGKRQLRNPHDVALDVWAAQGADDHTLEMVQRGGCIVATPRSIANEIAMRNAADAE
;
A
#
# COMPACT_ATOMS: atom_id res chain seq x y z
N MET A 1 0.16 8.39 73.79
CA MET A 1 0.83 8.94 72.59
C MET A 1 1.26 7.74 71.79
N ASP A 2 0.61 7.50 70.65
CA ASP A 2 1.15 6.81 69.47
C ASP A 2 0.05 6.82 68.40
N THR A 3 0.28 7.62 67.37
CA THR A 3 -0.71 8.02 66.36
C THR A 3 -0.74 7.00 65.22
N GLN A 4 -1.93 6.45 65.00
CA GLN A 4 -2.30 5.58 63.90
C GLN A 4 -2.15 6.33 62.56
N THR A 5 -1.23 5.90 61.70
CA THR A 5 -1.04 6.51 60.37
C THR A 5 -1.91 5.76 59.35
N SER A 6 -3.08 6.31 59.04
CA SER A 6 -3.93 5.86 57.93
C SER A 6 -3.26 6.17 56.59
N ALA A 7 -3.03 5.13 55.79
CA ALA A 7 -2.63 5.24 54.39
C ALA A 7 -3.75 5.88 53.57
N LYS A 8 -3.48 7.01 52.91
CA LYS A 8 -4.34 7.56 51.86
C LYS A 8 -4.02 6.85 50.54
N PRO A 9 -5.01 6.37 49.77
CA PRO A 9 -4.73 5.87 48.43
C PRO A 9 -4.37 7.05 47.52
N GLN A 10 -3.15 7.05 46.98
CA GLN A 10 -2.75 7.96 45.92
C GLN A 10 -3.53 7.59 44.65
N ALA A 11 -4.50 8.42 44.28
CA ALA A 11 -5.13 8.35 42.97
C ALA A 11 -4.05 8.62 41.92
N GLN A 12 -3.65 7.58 41.19
CA GLN A 12 -2.81 7.73 40.01
C GLN A 12 -3.60 8.52 38.98
N VAL A 13 -3.14 9.74 38.70
CA VAL A 13 -3.60 10.54 37.56
C VAL A 13 -3.15 9.79 36.31
N ILE A 14 -4.08 9.05 35.68
CA ILE A 14 -3.84 8.46 34.37
C ILE A 14 -3.79 9.63 33.40
N GLU A 15 -2.57 10.00 32.98
CA GLU A 15 -2.35 10.95 31.89
C GLU A 15 -3.15 10.50 30.67
N ALA A 16 -4.15 11.31 30.30
CA ALA A 16 -4.86 11.14 29.06
C ALA A 16 -3.85 11.25 27.91
N LYS A 17 -3.53 10.12 27.27
CA LYS A 17 -2.81 10.09 26.00
C LYS A 17 -3.43 11.14 25.08
N ALA A 18 -2.66 12.16 24.72
CA ALA A 18 -3.10 13.22 23.82
C ALA A 18 -3.69 12.57 22.56
N LEU A 19 -5.01 12.76 22.35
CA LEU A 19 -5.65 12.38 21.10
C LEU A 19 -5.02 13.22 19.99
N MET A 20 -4.39 12.56 19.02
CA MET A 20 -3.87 13.23 17.82
C MET A 20 -5.00 14.02 17.16
N SER A 21 -4.68 15.24 16.73
CA SER A 21 -5.62 16.04 15.96
C SER A 21 -5.87 15.40 14.59
N VAL A 22 -7.02 15.66 13.99
CA VAL A 22 -7.36 15.19 12.64
C VAL A 22 -6.30 15.62 11.62
N THR A 23 -5.74 16.81 11.79
CA THR A 23 -4.65 17.34 10.95
C THR A 23 -3.35 16.56 11.11
N ASP A 24 -3.02 16.13 12.33
CA ASP A 24 -1.83 15.30 12.57
C ASP A 24 -2.03 13.89 12.03
N GLN A 25 -3.25 13.36 12.09
CA GLN A 25 -3.60 12.07 11.47
C GLN A 25 -3.42 12.13 9.95
N GLN A 26 -3.93 13.18 9.30
CA GLN A 26 -3.75 13.39 7.85
C GLN A 26 -2.28 13.52 7.45
N ARG A 27 -1.46 14.24 8.23
CA ARG A 27 -0.02 14.34 7.98
C ARG A 27 0.70 13.01 8.18
N LEU A 28 0.29 12.20 9.16
CA LEU A 28 0.83 10.87 9.37
C LEU A 28 0.41 9.92 8.26
N ASP A 29 -0.82 9.99 7.77
CA ASP A 29 -1.29 9.22 6.62
C ASP A 29 -0.56 9.63 5.34
N GLU A 30 -0.34 10.93 5.11
CA GLU A 30 0.49 11.42 3.99
C GLU A 30 1.96 10.99 4.10
N ARG A 31 2.52 10.98 5.32
CA ARG A 31 3.89 10.52 5.58
C ARG A 31 4.00 9.01 5.38
N PHE A 32 3.09 8.23 5.93
CA PHE A 32 3.03 6.78 5.72
C PHE A 32 2.72 6.42 4.27
N ALA A 33 1.93 7.21 3.55
CA ALA A 33 1.72 7.07 2.12
C ALA A 33 2.98 7.38 1.31
N LYS A 34 3.79 8.37 1.74
CA LYS A 34 5.11 8.67 1.16
C LYS A 34 6.17 7.63 1.51
N GLU A 35 6.07 6.98 2.67
CA GLU A 35 6.94 5.90 3.15
C GLU A 35 6.49 4.50 2.68
N SER A 36 5.32 4.39 2.03
CA SER A 36 4.80 3.12 1.52
C SER A 36 5.50 2.74 0.21
N ASP A 37 6.58 1.97 0.32
CA ASP A 37 7.32 1.37 -0.80
C ASP A 37 6.65 0.08 -1.34
N TYR A 38 5.32 0.09 -1.47
CA TYR A 38 4.57 -1.02 -2.06
C TYR A 38 3.42 -0.53 -2.94
N TYR A 39 3.11 -1.30 -3.98
CA TYR A 39 1.84 -1.23 -4.69
C TYR A 39 0.80 -2.07 -3.95
N ALA A 40 -0.40 -1.52 -3.77
CA ALA A 40 -1.58 -2.26 -3.36
C ALA A 40 -2.46 -2.49 -4.59
N ILE A 41 -2.60 -3.76 -4.98
CA ILE A 41 -3.43 -4.20 -6.09
C ILE A 41 -4.74 -4.69 -5.49
N PHE A 42 -5.85 -4.11 -5.93
CA PHE A 42 -7.19 -4.51 -5.50
C PHE A 42 -7.82 -5.36 -6.59
N LEU A 43 -8.25 -6.55 -6.20
CA LEU A 43 -8.92 -7.52 -7.03
C LEU A 43 -10.30 -7.81 -6.41
N MET A 44 -11.29 -8.10 -7.23
CA MET A 44 -12.60 -8.58 -6.81
C MET A 44 -12.70 -10.06 -7.14
N ASP A 45 -13.00 -10.90 -6.15
CA ASP A 45 -13.35 -12.31 -6.36
C ASP A 45 -14.72 -12.37 -7.05
N GLU A 46 -14.81 -13.02 -8.21
CA GLU A 46 -16.05 -13.05 -9.00
C GLU A 46 -17.12 -13.97 -8.41
N VAL A 47 -16.73 -14.94 -7.58
CA VAL A 47 -17.65 -15.90 -6.97
C VAL A 47 -18.25 -15.34 -5.70
N THR A 48 -17.42 -14.77 -4.82
CA THR A 48 -17.88 -14.28 -3.50
C THR A 48 -18.24 -12.80 -3.51
N GLY A 49 -17.70 -12.02 -4.47
CA GLY A 49 -17.81 -10.56 -4.47
C GLY A 49 -16.94 -9.88 -3.40
N ASP A 50 -15.98 -10.61 -2.81
CA ASP A 50 -15.06 -10.04 -1.84
C ASP A 50 -13.89 -9.33 -2.52
N ARG A 51 -13.45 -8.24 -1.89
CA ARG A 51 -12.27 -7.50 -2.35
C ARG A 51 -11.00 -8.06 -1.72
N VAL A 52 -10.12 -8.57 -2.56
CA VAL A 52 -8.77 -9.01 -2.20
C VAL A 52 -7.79 -7.86 -2.40
N ARG A 53 -6.86 -7.70 -1.44
CA ARG A 53 -5.78 -6.71 -1.53
C ARG A 53 -4.44 -7.42 -1.49
N VAL A 54 -3.70 -7.34 -2.59
CA VAL A 54 -2.33 -7.86 -2.70
C VAL A 54 -1.35 -6.71 -2.58
N ARG A 55 -0.30 -6.87 -1.77
CA ARG A 55 0.80 -5.91 -1.67
C ARG A 55 2.05 -6.48 -2.34
N THR A 56 2.72 -5.66 -3.13
CA THR A 56 4.00 -6.03 -3.78
C THR A 56 4.96 -4.85 -3.83
N SER A 57 6.25 -5.12 -3.92
CA SER A 57 7.30 -4.09 -3.95
C SER A 57 7.10 -3.14 -5.14
N VAL A 58 7.27 -1.83 -4.90
CA VAL A 58 7.37 -0.84 -6.01
C VAL A 58 8.72 -0.89 -6.71
N TRP A 59 9.74 -1.48 -6.07
CA TRP A 59 11.10 -1.57 -6.61
C TRP A 59 11.30 -2.88 -7.37
N GLU A 60 12.08 -2.83 -8.45
CA GLU A 60 12.67 -4.02 -9.05
C GLU A 60 13.59 -4.69 -8.03
N LEU A 61 13.45 -5.99 -7.84
CA LEU A 61 14.22 -6.77 -6.89
C LEU A 61 15.10 -7.79 -7.63
N ASP A 62 16.28 -8.08 -7.07
CA ASP A 62 17.12 -9.18 -7.52
C ASP A 62 16.65 -10.54 -6.96
N GLU A 63 17.42 -11.60 -7.22
CA GLU A 63 17.13 -12.97 -6.78
C GLU A 63 17.06 -13.09 -5.25
N ASP A 64 17.81 -12.25 -4.53
CA ASP A 64 17.85 -12.19 -3.06
C ASP A 64 16.78 -11.26 -2.46
N ARG A 65 15.87 -10.73 -3.30
CA ARG A 65 14.79 -9.80 -2.93
C ARG A 65 15.27 -8.43 -2.45
N VAL A 66 16.43 -7.98 -2.95
CA VAL A 66 16.99 -6.66 -2.66
C VAL A 66 16.74 -5.69 -3.83
N PRO A 67 16.41 -4.41 -3.58
CA PRO A 67 16.18 -3.45 -4.66
C PRO A 67 17.39 -3.28 -5.58
N ILE A 68 17.18 -3.45 -6.88
CA ILE A 68 18.21 -3.26 -7.91
C ILE A 68 18.54 -1.76 -8.04
N LEU A 69 19.84 -1.46 -8.06
CA LEU A 69 20.38 -0.12 -8.30
C LEU A 69 20.92 -0.05 -9.73
N LYS A 70 20.31 0.80 -10.58
CA LYS A 70 20.88 1.20 -11.88
C LYS A 70 21.30 2.66 -11.79
N ASP A 71 22.54 2.98 -12.15
CA ASP A 71 23.14 4.31 -12.01
C ASP A 71 23.02 4.93 -10.61
N GLY A 72 23.16 4.09 -9.58
CA GLY A 72 23.04 4.50 -8.17
C GLY A 72 21.61 4.81 -7.71
N LYS A 73 20.59 4.54 -8.54
CA LYS A 73 19.17 4.79 -8.23
C LYS A 73 18.37 3.50 -8.26
N ARG A 74 17.47 3.35 -7.29
CA ARG A 74 16.50 2.24 -7.26
C ARG A 74 15.56 2.36 -8.46
N GLN A 75 15.23 1.24 -9.06
CA GLN A 75 14.34 1.19 -10.22
C GLN A 75 12.91 0.93 -9.79
N LEU A 76 11.99 1.82 -10.18
CA LEU A 76 10.56 1.64 -9.97
C LEU A 76 10.01 0.70 -11.04
N ARG A 77 9.21 -0.27 -10.61
CA ARG A 77 8.41 -1.08 -11.53
C ARG A 77 7.27 -0.23 -12.07
N ASN A 78 6.91 -0.45 -13.33
CA ASN A 78 5.71 0.13 -13.91
C ASN A 78 4.46 -0.44 -13.19
N PRO A 79 3.56 0.41 -12.67
CA PRO A 79 2.37 -0.06 -11.95
C PRO A 79 1.42 -0.89 -12.80
N HIS A 80 1.36 -0.65 -14.12
CA HIS A 80 0.50 -1.39 -15.05
C HIS A 80 1.02 -2.81 -15.27
N ASP A 81 2.33 -2.97 -15.48
CA ASP A 81 2.96 -4.29 -15.61
C ASP A 81 2.83 -5.09 -14.29
N VAL A 82 3.06 -4.43 -13.15
CA VAL A 82 2.85 -5.04 -11.82
C VAL A 82 1.40 -5.51 -11.64
N ALA A 83 0.43 -4.73 -12.12
CA ALA A 83 -0.98 -5.09 -12.02
C ALA A 83 -1.27 -6.39 -12.77
N LEU A 84 -0.77 -6.50 -13.99
CA LEU A 84 -0.94 -7.66 -14.85
C LEU A 84 -0.25 -8.89 -14.26
N ASP A 85 0.97 -8.75 -13.75
CA ASP A 85 1.70 -9.85 -13.10
C ASP A 85 0.92 -10.41 -11.90
N VAL A 86 0.45 -9.52 -11.02
CA VAL A 86 -0.30 -9.92 -9.82
C VAL A 86 -1.64 -10.52 -10.20
N TRP A 87 -2.34 -9.92 -11.17
CA TRP A 87 -3.64 -10.41 -11.61
C TRP A 87 -3.53 -11.81 -12.22
N ALA A 88 -2.54 -12.03 -13.10
CA ALA A 88 -2.25 -13.35 -13.64
C ALA A 88 -1.89 -14.38 -12.56
N ALA A 89 -1.11 -13.99 -11.54
CA ALA A 89 -0.69 -14.87 -10.46
C ALA A 89 -1.82 -15.23 -9.46
N GLN A 90 -2.85 -14.40 -9.34
CA GLN A 90 -4.00 -14.66 -8.46
C GLN A 90 -5.15 -15.42 -9.16
N GLY A 91 -5.00 -15.75 -10.44
CA GLY A 91 -6.06 -16.34 -11.26
C GLY A 91 -6.89 -15.25 -11.93
N ALA A 92 -6.49 -14.86 -13.14
CA ALA A 92 -7.16 -13.80 -13.90
C ALA A 92 -8.58 -14.18 -14.34
N ASP A 93 -8.90 -15.49 -14.36
CA ASP A 93 -10.24 -16.00 -14.67
C ASP A 93 -11.18 -15.93 -13.45
N ASP A 94 -10.64 -15.92 -12.23
CA ASP A 94 -11.41 -15.94 -10.97
C ASP A 94 -11.57 -14.55 -10.34
N HIS A 95 -10.71 -13.62 -10.74
CA HIS A 95 -10.64 -12.29 -10.16
C HIS A 95 -10.76 -11.21 -11.23
N THR A 96 -11.43 -10.12 -10.90
CA THR A 96 -11.39 -8.89 -11.69
C THR A 96 -10.43 -7.88 -11.06
N LEU A 97 -9.47 -7.36 -11.83
CA LEU A 97 -8.61 -6.24 -11.40
C LEU A 97 -9.43 -4.95 -11.29
N GLU A 98 -9.36 -4.26 -10.14
CA GLU A 98 -10.08 -2.99 -9.93
C GLU A 98 -9.17 -1.76 -10.03
N MET A 99 -8.04 -1.77 -9.31
CA MET A 99 -7.10 -0.65 -9.29
C MET A 99 -5.75 -1.02 -8.67
N VAL A 100 -4.75 -0.19 -8.95
CA VAL A 100 -3.46 -0.19 -8.26
C VAL A 100 -3.28 1.14 -7.53
N GLN A 101 -2.90 1.07 -6.26
CA GLN A 101 -2.55 2.22 -5.44
C GLN A 101 -1.08 2.18 -5.01
N ARG A 102 -0.45 3.35 -4.88
CA ARG A 102 0.79 3.54 -4.14
C ARG A 102 0.55 4.57 -3.06
N GLY A 103 0.70 4.18 -1.79
CA GLY A 103 0.18 4.98 -0.68
C GLY A 103 -1.33 5.20 -0.85
N GLY A 104 -1.78 6.45 -0.84
CA GLY A 104 -3.20 6.82 -1.07
C GLY A 104 -3.54 7.19 -2.52
N CYS A 105 -2.60 7.10 -3.47
CA CYS A 105 -2.79 7.54 -4.84
C CYS A 105 -3.10 6.36 -5.77
N ILE A 106 -4.15 6.47 -6.58
CA ILE A 106 -4.44 5.52 -7.67
C ILE A 106 -3.45 5.79 -8.80
N VAL A 107 -2.66 4.78 -9.14
CA VAL A 107 -1.59 4.88 -10.15
C VAL A 107 -1.91 4.10 -11.42
N ALA A 108 -2.78 3.09 -11.34
CA ALA A 108 -3.30 2.39 -12.51
C ALA A 108 -4.74 1.89 -12.27
N THR A 109 -5.48 1.78 -13.37
CA THR A 109 -6.84 1.25 -13.46
C THR A 109 -6.92 0.32 -14.68
N PRO A 110 -7.91 -0.59 -14.77
CA PRO A 110 -8.09 -1.42 -15.96
C PRO A 110 -8.12 -0.62 -17.26
N ARG A 111 -8.78 0.55 -17.25
CA ARG A 111 -8.83 1.44 -18.41
C ARG A 111 -7.45 2.01 -18.78
N SER A 112 -6.65 2.44 -17.80
CA SER A 112 -5.31 2.97 -18.11
C SER A 112 -4.36 1.88 -18.59
N ILE A 113 -4.53 0.65 -18.11
CA ILE A 113 -3.79 -0.54 -18.57
C ILE A 113 -4.15 -0.87 -20.01
N ALA A 114 -5.44 -0.92 -20.34
CA ALA A 114 -5.88 -1.16 -21.71
C ALA A 114 -5.32 -0.10 -22.69
N ASN A 115 -5.33 1.18 -22.29
CA ASN A 115 -4.79 2.26 -23.11
C ASN A 115 -3.28 2.12 -23.33
N GLU A 116 -2.52 1.76 -22.29
CA GLU A 116 -1.07 1.57 -22.42
C GLU A 116 -0.72 0.38 -23.33
N ILE A 117 -1.43 -0.74 -23.19
CA ILE A 117 -1.27 -1.90 -24.08
C ILE A 117 -1.56 -1.50 -25.53
N ALA A 118 -2.64 -0.76 -25.77
CA ALA A 118 -2.98 -0.29 -27.11
C ALA A 118 -1.90 0.62 -27.70
N MET A 119 -1.32 1.52 -26.90
CA MET A 119 -0.23 2.40 -27.33
C MET A 119 1.06 1.61 -27.63
N ARG A 120 1.42 0.63 -26.81
CA ARG A 120 2.58 -0.24 -27.04
C ARG A 120 2.43 -1.03 -28.35
N ASN A 121 1.27 -1.64 -28.56
CA ASN A 121 0.98 -2.40 -29.79
C ASN A 121 1.01 -1.53 -31.05
N ALA A 122 0.61 -0.25 -30.94
CA ALA A 122 0.68 0.68 -32.06
C ALA A 122 2.13 1.08 -32.39
N ALA A 123 2.97 1.28 -31.36
CA ALA A 123 4.38 1.61 -31.54
C ALA A 123 5.20 0.44 -32.14
N ASP A 124 4.86 -0.81 -31.82
CA ASP A 124 5.53 -1.99 -32.37
C ASP A 124 5.12 -2.31 -33.83
N ALA A 125 4.06 -1.67 -34.33
CA ALA A 125 3.56 -1.85 -35.70
C ALA A 125 4.16 -0.85 -36.72
N GLU A 126 4.93 0.14 -36.25
CA GLU A 126 5.68 1.12 -37.05
C GLU A 126 7.13 0.67 -37.29
#